data_AF-A0A2A4S5W3-F1
#
_entry.id   AF-A0A2A4S5W3-F1
#
_cell.length_a   1.000
_cell.length_b   1.000
_cell.length_c   1.000
_cell.angle_alpha   90.00
_cell.angle_beta   90.00
_cell.angle_gamma   90.00
#
_symmetry.space_group_name_H-M   'P 1'
#
loop_
_entity.id
_entity.type
_entity.pdbx_description
1 polymer ?
#
loop_
_entity_poly.entity_id
_entity_poly.type
_entity_poly.pdbx_seq_one_letter_code
_entity_poly.pdbx_strand_id
1 'polypeptide(L)'
;MPTSEVDKGFKSEPYQINMGPQHPATHGVLNLLLTIDGEIIKKVEPDLGYIHRSIEKMCERDSYQQIVHLTDRMDYLSSHINNEAVCLVVEKALEIEVPERV
;
A
#
# COMPACT_ATOMS: atom_id res chain seq x y z
N MET A 1 28.45 14.25 6.06
CA MET A 1 29.19 14.67 7.28
C MET A 1 29.04 13.55 8.29
N PRO A 2 30.13 13.06 8.91
CA PRO A 2 30.03 12.07 9.97
C PRO A 2 29.62 12.79 11.26
N THR A 3 28.41 12.56 11.75
CA THR A 3 28.00 13.06 13.06
C THR A 3 28.65 12.18 14.13
N SER A 4 29.47 12.84 14.94
CA SER A 4 30.23 12.37 16.09
C SER A 4 29.46 11.41 17.00
N GLU A 5 30.16 10.35 17.41
CA GLU A 5 29.79 9.43 18.47
C GLU A 5 29.51 10.21 19.77
N VAL A 6 28.23 10.26 20.16
CA VAL A 6 27.85 10.61 21.52
C VAL A 6 27.73 9.30 22.27
N ASP A 7 28.87 8.78 22.75
CA ASP A 7 28.88 7.75 23.77
C ASP A 7 28.45 8.40 25.10
N LYS A 8 27.17 8.23 25.44
CA LYS A 8 26.65 8.49 26.78
C LYS A 8 26.20 7.13 27.31
N GLY A 9 26.86 6.65 28.35
CA GLY A 9 26.73 5.31 28.96
C GLY A 9 25.36 4.96 29.57
N PHE A 10 24.27 5.23 28.84
CA PHE A 10 22.94 4.70 29.09
C PHE A 10 22.71 3.55 28.11
N LYS A 11 22.63 2.31 28.62
CA LYS A 11 22.14 1.20 27.83
C LYS A 11 20.64 1.40 27.63
N SER A 12 20.22 1.74 26.42
CA SER A 12 18.82 1.67 26.03
C SER A 12 18.46 0.21 25.74
N GLU A 13 17.43 -0.29 26.42
CA GLU A 13 16.85 -1.58 26.06
C GLU A 13 15.89 -1.37 24.88
N PRO A 14 15.94 -2.23 23.84
CA PRO A 14 14.98 -2.14 22.75
C PRO A 14 13.57 -2.36 23.28
N TYR A 15 12.66 -1.47 22.93
CA TYR A 15 11.25 -1.58 23.31
C TYR A 15 10.34 -1.47 22.09
N GLN A 16 9.12 -1.98 22.25
CA GLN A 16 8.13 -2.01 21.18
C GLN A 16 7.11 -0.89 21.34
N ILE A 17 6.83 -0.19 20.26
CA ILE A 17 5.78 0.82 20.17
C ILE A 17 4.86 0.44 19.01
N ASN A 18 3.56 0.57 19.22
CA ASN A 18 2.60 0.53 18.12
C ASN A 18 2.36 1.93 17.57
N MET A 19 2.64 2.12 16.28
CA MET A 19 2.34 3.33 15.53
C MET A 19 1.17 3.08 14.58
N GLY A 20 -0.02 3.56 14.98
CA GLY A 20 -1.27 3.33 14.25
C GLY A 20 -2.35 2.71 15.14
N PRO A 21 -3.51 2.32 14.58
CA PRO A 21 -3.91 2.49 13.17
C PRO A 21 -4.40 3.91 12.84
N GLN A 22 -4.67 4.74 13.86
CA GLN A 22 -5.22 6.09 13.72
C GLN A 22 -4.15 7.15 14.05
N HIS A 23 -3.05 7.16 13.28
CA HIS A 23 -1.99 8.16 13.43
C HIS A 23 -2.00 9.11 12.21
N PRO A 24 -1.90 10.44 12.36
CA PRO A 24 -2.00 11.36 11.21
C PRO A 24 -0.98 11.10 10.09
N ALA A 25 0.21 10.60 10.45
CA ALA A 25 1.26 10.28 9.49
C ALA A 25 1.04 8.98 8.68
N THR A 26 0.00 8.18 8.98
CA THR A 26 -0.23 6.89 8.31
C THR A 26 -1.08 6.96 7.04
N HIS A 27 -1.43 8.17 6.57
CA HIS A 27 -2.16 8.45 5.31
C HIS A 27 -3.22 7.39 4.94
N GLY A 28 -4.11 7.12 5.89
CA GLY A 28 -5.05 6.00 5.83
C GLY A 28 -4.92 5.14 7.08
N VAL A 29 -5.23 3.85 6.94
CA VAL A 29 -5.22 2.90 8.04
C VAL A 29 -4.02 1.98 7.88
N LEU A 30 -2.98 2.23 8.67
CA LEU A 30 -1.75 1.43 8.71
C LEU A 30 -1.30 1.30 10.17
N ASN A 31 -1.04 0.07 10.58
CA ASN A 31 -0.58 -0.29 11.91
C ASN A 31 0.86 -0.79 11.79
N LEU A 32 1.81 -0.14 12.47
CA LEU A 32 3.22 -0.51 12.42
C LEU A 32 3.70 -0.86 13.83
N LEU A 33 4.11 -2.11 14.04
CA LEU A 33 4.81 -2.51 15.26
C LEU A 33 6.30 -2.20 15.10
N LEU A 34 6.77 -1.20 15.83
CA LEU A 34 8.14 -0.70 15.77
C LEU A 34 8.94 -1.23 16.97
N THR A 35 10.11 -1.81 16.71
CA THR A 35 11.11 -2.07 17.76
C THR A 35 12.17 -0.98 17.68
N ILE A 36 12.27 -0.16 18.72
CA ILE A 36 13.08 1.06 18.76
C ILE A 36 14.11 0.95 19.87
N ASP A 37 15.31 1.43 19.57
CA ASP A 37 16.44 1.58 20.48
C ASP A 37 16.85 3.07 20.48
N GLY A 38 16.32 3.83 21.44
CA GLY A 38 16.44 5.28 21.47
C GLY A 38 15.70 5.95 20.30
N GLU A 39 16.43 6.57 19.39
CA GLU A 39 15.88 7.20 18.16
C GLU A 39 16.01 6.29 16.92
N ILE A 40 16.66 5.13 17.08
CA ILE A 40 16.98 4.22 15.97
C ILE A 40 15.94 3.11 15.89
N ILE A 41 15.30 2.98 14.73
CA ILE A 41 14.41 1.86 14.42
C ILE A 41 15.26 0.62 14.13
N LYS A 42 15.07 -0.46 14.89
CA LYS A 42 15.75 -1.75 14.68
C LYS A 42 14.92 -2.71 13.83
N LYS A 43 13.60 -2.69 13.98
CA LYS A 43 12.66 -3.56 13.25
C LYS A 43 11.32 -2.85 13.05
N VAL A 44 10.69 -3.11 11.91
CA VAL A 44 9.32 -2.68 11.60
C VAL A 44 8.54 -3.89 11.14
N GLU A 45 7.39 -4.14 11.76
CA GLU A 45 6.43 -5.17 11.36
C GLU A 45 5.12 -4.48 10.97
N PRO A 46 4.85 -4.30 9.66
CA PRO A 46 3.60 -3.72 9.22
C PRO A 46 2.47 -4.75 9.35
N ASP A 47 1.41 -4.36 10.05
CA ASP A 47 0.16 -5.10 10.13
C ASP A 47 -0.82 -4.53 9.09
N LEU A 48 -1.00 -5.32 8.03
CA LEU A 48 -1.70 -4.95 6.81
C LEU A 48 -3.07 -5.63 6.74
N GLY A 49 -3.99 -5.02 5.97
CA GLY A 49 -5.29 -5.64 5.66
C GLY A 49 -6.50 -4.93 6.25
N TYR A 50 -6.33 -3.85 7.02
CA TYR A 50 -7.44 -3.03 7.52
C TYR A 50 -8.39 -2.50 6.44
N ILE A 51 -7.86 -2.31 5.21
CA ILE A 51 -8.63 -1.87 4.03
C ILE A 51 -8.83 -3.00 3.01
N HIS A 52 -8.56 -4.25 3.38
CA HIS A 52 -8.80 -5.39 2.49
C HIS A 52 -10.30 -5.57 2.26
N ARG A 53 -10.72 -5.53 0.99
CA ARG A 53 -12.12 -5.68 0.58
C ARG A 53 -12.33 -6.83 -0.40
N SER A 54 -11.34 -7.72 -0.54
CA SER A 54 -11.40 -8.88 -1.44
C SER A 54 -11.83 -8.52 -2.87
N ILE A 55 -11.26 -7.44 -3.42
CA ILE A 55 -11.58 -6.97 -4.78
C ILE A 55 -11.36 -8.07 -5.82
N GLU A 56 -10.26 -8.80 -5.72
CA GLU A 56 -9.95 -9.95 -6.59
C GLU A 56 -11.07 -11.00 -6.57
N LYS A 57 -11.67 -11.27 -5.40
CA LYS A 57 -12.76 -12.24 -5.27
C LYS A 57 -14.05 -11.73 -5.91
N MET A 58 -14.31 -10.43 -5.86
CA MET A 58 -15.45 -9.83 -6.57
C MET A 58 -15.25 -9.90 -8.08
N CYS A 59 -14.02 -9.71 -8.57
CA CYS A 59 -13.68 -9.84 -9.99
C CYS A 59 -13.92 -11.25 -10.56
N GLU A 60 -13.91 -12.30 -9.74
CA GLU A 60 -14.28 -13.65 -10.21
C GLU A 60 -15.77 -13.79 -10.55
N ARG A 61 -16.62 -12.94 -9.96
CA ARG A 61 -18.09 -12.97 -10.15
C ARG A 61 -18.54 -11.95 -11.20
N ASP A 62 -17.94 -10.77 -11.17
CA ASP A 62 -18.38 -9.62 -11.96
C ASP A 62 -17.80 -9.67 -13.39
N SER A 63 -18.49 -9.06 -14.36
CA SER A 63 -18.03 -9.05 -15.75
C SER A 63 -16.85 -8.09 -15.98
N TYR A 64 -16.10 -8.27 -17.07
CA TYR A 64 -14.96 -7.41 -17.40
C TYR A 64 -15.31 -5.91 -17.51
N GLN A 65 -16.55 -5.57 -17.86
CA GLN A 65 -17.01 -4.18 -17.88
C GLN A 65 -17.30 -3.64 -16.47
N GLN A 66 -17.76 -4.51 -15.56
CA GLN A 66 -18.06 -4.15 -14.18
C GLN A 66 -16.78 -3.98 -13.37
N ILE A 67 -15.76 -4.82 -13.57
CA ILE A 67 -14.53 -4.75 -12.77
C ILE A 67 -13.77 -3.42 -12.89
N VAL A 68 -13.97 -2.65 -13.98
CA VAL A 68 -13.32 -1.34 -14.18
C VAL A 68 -13.67 -0.35 -13.06
N HIS A 69 -14.88 -0.42 -12.49
CA HIS A 69 -15.21 0.45 -11.35
C HIS A 69 -14.56 -0.01 -10.04
N LEU A 70 -14.11 -1.26 -9.96
CA LEU A 70 -13.41 -1.80 -8.79
C LEU A 70 -11.95 -1.35 -8.78
N THR A 71 -11.35 -1.20 -9.98
CA THR A 71 -9.96 -0.79 -10.14
C THR A 71 -9.73 0.67 -9.76
N ASP A 72 -10.73 1.54 -9.96
CA ASP A 72 -10.74 2.91 -9.42
C ASP A 72 -10.52 2.98 -7.90
N ARG A 73 -10.93 1.94 -7.19
CA ARG A 73 -10.89 1.89 -5.71
C ARG A 73 -9.63 1.26 -5.15
N MET A 74 -8.71 0.80 -6.00
CA MET A 74 -7.43 0.20 -5.58
C MET A 74 -6.41 1.27 -5.22
N ASP A 75 -6.22 2.26 -6.10
CA ASP A 75 -5.55 3.52 -5.80
C ASP A 75 -6.48 4.68 -6.12
N TYR A 76 -6.92 5.36 -5.07
CA TYR A 76 -7.85 6.48 -5.17
C TYR A 76 -7.20 7.78 -5.66
N LEU A 77 -5.86 7.85 -5.74
CA LEU A 77 -5.14 9.00 -6.31
C LEU A 77 -4.90 8.85 -7.81
N SER A 78 -4.79 7.61 -8.31
CA SER A 78 -4.44 7.32 -9.71
C SER A 78 -5.42 6.36 -10.39
N SER A 79 -6.72 6.59 -10.16
CA SER A 79 -7.79 5.71 -10.62
C SER A 79 -7.75 5.37 -12.12
N HIS A 80 -7.47 6.36 -12.98
CA HIS A 80 -7.39 6.17 -14.43
C HIS A 80 -6.29 5.19 -14.86
N ILE A 81 -5.13 5.21 -14.19
CA ILE A 81 -4.00 4.32 -14.52
C ILE A 81 -4.35 2.87 -14.18
N ASN A 82 -5.08 2.65 -13.08
CA ASN A 82 -5.53 1.30 -12.72
C ASN A 82 -6.56 0.76 -13.71
N ASN A 83 -7.47 1.60 -14.19
CA ASN A 83 -8.46 1.20 -15.18
C ASN A 83 -7.78 0.85 -16.50
N GLU A 84 -6.86 1.70 -16.95
CA GLU A 84 -6.07 1.47 -18.15
C GLU A 84 -5.32 0.14 -18.08
N ALA A 85 -4.69 -0.17 -16.94
CA ALA A 85 -3.99 -1.45 -16.76
C ALA A 85 -4.89 -2.68 -16.98
N VAL A 86 -6.14 -2.63 -16.50
CA VAL A 86 -7.08 -3.74 -16.69
C VAL A 86 -7.63 -3.78 -18.12
N CYS A 87 -7.97 -2.64 -18.70
CA CYS A 87 -8.42 -2.57 -20.10
C CYS A 87 -7.38 -3.14 -21.06
N LEU A 88 -6.11 -2.71 -20.93
CA LEU A 88 -5.01 -3.20 -21.77
C LEU A 88 -4.82 -4.71 -21.68
N VAL A 89 -4.95 -5.29 -20.48
CA VAL A 89 -4.85 -6.75 -20.29
C VAL A 89 -6.00 -7.48 -20.98
N VAL A 90 -7.24 -6.96 -20.84
CA VAL A 90 -8.43 -7.55 -21.46
C VAL A 90 -8.39 -7.42 -22.98
N GLU A 91 -8.06 -6.25 -23.50
CA GLU A 91 -7.92 -5.98 -24.94
C GLU A 91 -6.86 -6.88 -25.58
N LYS A 92 -5.70 -7.01 -24.92
CA LYS A 92 -4.64 -7.92 -25.36
C LYS A 92 -5.09 -9.38 -25.35
N ALA A 93 -5.84 -9.81 -24.32
CA ALA A 93 -6.34 -11.18 -24.23
C ALA A 93 -7.41 -11.50 -25.29
N LEU A 94 -8.16 -10.48 -25.73
CA LEU A 94 -9.17 -10.59 -26.78
C LEU A 94 -8.61 -10.32 -28.20
N GLU A 95 -7.32 -9.99 -28.31
CA GLU A 95 -6.66 -9.64 -29.58
C GLU A 95 -7.35 -8.46 -30.31
N ILE A 96 -7.83 -7.47 -29.55
CA ILE A 96 -8.50 -6.29 -30.09
C ILE A 96 -7.48 -5.19 -30.36
N GLU A 97 -7.53 -4.60 -31.56
CA GLU A 97 -6.80 -3.38 -31.89
C GLU A 97 -7.65 -2.16 -31.53
N VAL A 98 -7.17 -1.37 -30.56
CA VAL A 98 -7.82 -0.12 -30.14
C VAL A 98 -7.39 1.00 -31.08
N PRO A 99 -8.31 1.83 -31.60
CA PRO A 99 -7.94 2.95 -32.45
C PRO A 99 -7.17 4.01 -31.66
N GLU A 100 -6.22 4.68 -32.30
CA GLU A 100 -5.32 5.67 -31.67
C GLU A 100 -6.02 6.85 -30.97
N ARG A 101 -7.32 7.04 -31.22
CA ARG A 101 -8.09 8.21 -30.78
C ARG A 101 -9.36 7.89 -29.99
N VAL A 102 -9.87 6.65 -30.02
CA VAL A 102 -11.20 6.31 -29.51
C VAL A 102 -11.13 5.23 -28.45
#